data_AF-A0A8B7E326-F1
#
_entry.id   AF-A0A8B7E326-F1
#
_cell.length_a   1.000
_cell.length_b   1.000
_cell.length_c   1.000
_cell.angle_alpha   90.00
_cell.angle_beta   90.00
_cell.angle_gamma   90.00
#
_symmetry.space_group_name_H-M   'P 1'
#
loop_
_entity.id
_entity.type
_entity.pdbx_description
1 polymer ?
#
loop_
_entity_poly.entity_id
_entity_poly.type
_entity_poly.pdbx_seq_one_letter_code
_entity_poly.pdbx_strand_id
1 'polypeptide(L)'
;MTTEKLTLLKKNIEDLMQYFRATFPKASVTPKLHMLENHAVSFLKKCGAGFGSYGEKGGESVHMEFNKLKTIYQSIPSPTMQLKSILKCHHQKTNPKNMLLKPCINKRKRK
;
A
#
# COMPACT_ATOMS: atom_id res chain seq x y z
N MET A 1 6.15 -14.04 9.91
CA MET A 1 4.88 -14.81 9.99
C MET A 1 5.23 -16.25 10.37
N THR A 2 4.56 -16.87 11.35
CA THR A 2 4.92 -18.23 11.80
C THR A 2 4.46 -19.30 10.81
N THR A 3 5.16 -20.44 10.76
CA THR A 3 4.84 -21.58 9.87
C THR A 3 3.42 -22.11 10.12
N GLU A 4 2.99 -22.18 11.38
CA GLU A 4 1.64 -22.61 11.75
C GLU A 4 0.55 -21.72 11.15
N LYS A 5 0.75 -20.39 11.18
CA LYS A 5 -0.18 -19.43 10.57
C LYS A 5 -0.23 -19.57 9.05
N LEU A 6 0.89 -19.89 8.40
CA LEU A 6 0.93 -20.16 6.96
C LEU A 6 0.14 -21.43 6.60
N THR A 7 0.31 -22.50 7.38
CA THR A 7 -0.43 -23.77 7.17
C THR A 7 -1.92 -23.57 7.35
N LEU A 8 -2.34 -22.89 8.42
CA LEU A 8 -3.75 -22.57 8.66
C LEU A 8 -4.33 -21.69 7.55
N LEU A 9 -3.59 -20.66 7.12
CA LEU A 9 -4.00 -19.80 6.02
C LEU A 9 -4.21 -20.59 4.72
N LYS A 10 -3.29 -21.51 4.40
CA LYS A 10 -3.40 -22.37 3.22
C LYS A 10 -4.69 -23.19 3.25
N LYS A 11 -4.97 -23.85 4.38
CA LYS A 11 -6.20 -24.63 4.56
C LYS A 11 -7.45 -23.77 4.37
N ASN A 12 -7.50 -22.59 4.99
CA ASN A 12 -8.65 -21.70 4.87
C ASN A 12 -8.89 -21.23 3.42
N ILE A 13 -7.83 -21.03 2.65
CA ILE A 13 -7.92 -20.68 1.23
C ILE A 13 -8.45 -21.86 0.42
N GLU A 14 -7.98 -23.08 0.69
CA GLU A 14 -8.48 -24.30 0.04
C GLU A 14 -9.97 -24.52 0.33
N ASP A 15 -10.39 -24.40 1.59
CA ASP A 15 -11.78 -24.53 2.01
C ASP A 15 -12.69 -23.47 1.33
N LEU A 16 -12.22 -22.22 1.27
CA LEU A 16 -12.93 -21.13 0.57
C LEU A 16 -13.10 -21.43 -0.92
N MET A 17 -12.04 -21.90 -1.58
CA MET A 17 -12.07 -22.15 -3.02
C MET A 17 -12.87 -23.40 -3.37
N GLN A 18 -12.91 -24.40 -2.48
CA GLN A 18 -13.82 -25.54 -2.60
C GLN A 18 -15.29 -25.09 -2.48
N TYR A 19 -15.60 -24.29 -1.45
CA TYR A 19 -16.93 -23.72 -1.26
C TYR A 19 -17.37 -22.86 -2.47
N PHE A 20 -16.48 -22.01 -2.98
CA PHE A 20 -16.76 -21.15 -4.14
C PHE A 20 -17.15 -21.97 -5.37
N ARG A 21 -16.37 -23.02 -5.69
CA ARG A 21 -16.65 -23.90 -6.83
C ARG A 21 -17.94 -24.70 -6.66
N ALA A 22 -18.23 -25.17 -5.45
CA ALA A 22 -19.46 -25.91 -5.15
C ALA A 22 -20.71 -25.03 -5.24
N THR A 23 -20.63 -23.79 -4.73
CA THR A 23 -21.76 -22.85 -4.68
C THR A 23 -22.02 -22.20 -6.03
N PHE A 24 -20.96 -21.91 -6.79
CA PHE A 24 -21.03 -21.22 -8.08
C PHE A 24 -20.36 -22.03 -9.20
N PRO A 25 -20.89 -23.21 -9.56
CA PRO A 25 -20.22 -24.13 -10.49
C PRO A 25 -20.03 -23.58 -11.91
N LYS A 26 -20.84 -22.59 -12.30
CA LYS A 26 -20.74 -21.91 -13.61
C LYS A 26 -19.87 -20.65 -13.57
N ALA A 27 -19.43 -20.21 -12.39
CA ALA A 27 -18.61 -19.02 -12.27
C ALA A 27 -17.14 -19.33 -12.59
N SER A 28 -16.48 -18.41 -13.29
CA SER A 28 -15.05 -18.51 -13.53
C SER A 28 -14.24 -18.02 -12.33
N VAL A 29 -13.06 -18.62 -12.13
CA VAL A 29 -12.10 -18.14 -11.13
C VAL A 29 -11.42 -16.88 -11.66
N THR A 30 -11.57 -15.76 -10.96
CA THR A 30 -10.91 -14.51 -11.34
C THR A 30 -9.40 -14.57 -11.10
N PRO A 31 -8.59 -13.75 -11.79
CA PRO A 31 -7.15 -13.69 -11.54
C PRO A 31 -6.80 -13.45 -10.07
N LYS A 32 -7.59 -12.64 -9.35
CA LYS A 32 -7.35 -12.35 -7.93
C LYS A 32 -7.57 -13.59 -7.05
N LEU A 33 -8.59 -14.39 -7.35
CA LEU A 33 -8.84 -15.66 -6.66
C LEU A 33 -7.77 -16.70 -7.01
N HIS A 34 -7.34 -16.77 -8.28
CA HIS A 34 -6.24 -17.63 -8.69
C HIS A 34 -4.93 -17.27 -7.95
N MET A 35 -4.62 -15.98 -7.82
CA MET A 35 -3.46 -15.48 -7.07
C MET A 35 -3.57 -15.82 -5.58
N LEU A 36 -4.76 -15.68 -4.99
CA LEU A 36 -5.01 -16.07 -3.61
C LEU A 36 -4.77 -17.58 -3.40
N GLU A 37 -5.35 -18.41 -4.26
CA GLU A 37 -5.29 -19.87 -4.15
C GLU A 37 -3.89 -20.44 -4.35
N ASN A 38 -3.20 -20.01 -5.41
CA ASN A 38 -2.00 -20.69 -5.88
C ASN A 38 -0.70 -20.00 -5.47
N HIS A 39 -0.73 -18.68 -5.28
CA HIS A 39 0.49 -17.88 -5.16
C HIS A 39 0.66 -17.25 -3.78
N ALA A 40 -0.44 -17.03 -3.04
CA ALA A 40 -0.40 -16.17 -1.86
C ALA A 40 0.49 -16.72 -0.73
N VAL A 41 0.34 -17.99 -0.39
CA VAL A 41 1.11 -18.63 0.69
C VAL A 41 2.59 -18.73 0.33
N SER A 42 2.88 -19.07 -0.93
CA SER A 42 4.26 -19.12 -1.46
C SER A 42 4.94 -17.76 -1.37
N PHE A 43 4.25 -16.70 -1.79
CA PHE A 43 4.74 -15.33 -1.69
C PHE A 43 5.02 -14.92 -0.24
N LEU A 44 4.07 -15.14 0.67
CA LEU A 44 4.24 -14.79 2.09
C LEU A 44 5.38 -15.56 2.75
N LYS A 45 5.60 -16.82 2.36
CA LYS A 45 6.74 -17.62 2.82
C LYS A 45 8.07 -17.04 2.33
N LYS A 46 8.15 -16.62 1.06
CA LYS A 46 9.36 -16.04 0.46
C LYS A 46 9.69 -14.65 1.03
N CYS A 47 8.68 -13.80 1.17
CA CYS A 47 8.85 -12.39 1.47
C CYS A 47 8.86 -12.06 2.96
N GLY A 48 8.40 -12.96 3.83
CA GLY A 48 8.42 -12.82 5.29
C GLY A 48 7.48 -11.76 5.89
N ALA A 49 6.96 -10.85 5.06
CA ALA A 49 6.03 -9.78 5.39
C ALA A 49 4.68 -9.96 4.67
N GLY A 50 3.63 -9.34 5.21
CA GLY A 50 2.28 -9.42 4.67
C GLY A 50 2.09 -8.64 3.37
N PHE A 51 1.06 -8.96 2.59
CA PHE A 51 0.72 -8.24 1.35
C PHE A 51 0.55 -6.73 1.55
N GLY A 52 0.09 -6.29 2.72
CA GLY A 52 -0.04 -4.87 3.03
C GLY A 52 1.28 -4.10 2.96
N SER A 53 2.42 -4.75 3.26
CA SER A 53 3.75 -4.15 3.16
C SER A 53 4.22 -3.99 1.71
N TYR A 54 3.72 -4.83 0.80
CA TYR A 54 4.04 -4.81 -0.63
C TYR A 54 2.93 -4.19 -1.48
N GLY A 55 1.90 -3.64 -0.84
CA GLY A 55 0.77 -3.03 -1.51
C GLY A 55 1.10 -1.65 -2.07
N GLU A 56 0.28 -1.21 -3.02
CA GLU A 56 0.48 0.06 -3.74
C GLU A 56 0.04 1.30 -2.94
N LYS A 57 -0.48 1.10 -1.72
CA LYS A 57 -0.98 2.19 -0.86
C LYS A 57 0.05 3.28 -0.58
N GLY A 58 1.34 2.90 -0.51
CA GLY A 58 2.43 3.88 -0.41
C GLY A 58 2.47 4.83 -1.61
N GLY A 59 2.38 4.28 -2.82
CA GLY A 59 2.35 5.05 -4.07
C GLY A 59 1.10 5.94 -4.18
N GLU A 60 -0.08 5.41 -3.86
CA GLU A 60 -1.32 6.20 -3.84
C GLU A 60 -1.22 7.43 -2.91
N SER A 61 -0.61 7.26 -1.73
CA SER A 61 -0.38 8.36 -0.79
C SER A 61 0.56 9.42 -1.35
N VAL A 62 1.62 9.01 -2.06
CA VAL A 62 2.53 9.92 -2.76
C VAL A 62 1.78 10.70 -3.85
N HIS A 63 0.95 10.04 -4.66
CA HIS A 63 0.14 10.71 -5.69
C HIS A 63 -0.77 11.79 -5.09
N MET A 64 -1.44 11.49 -3.97
CA MET A 64 -2.29 12.45 -3.27
C MET A 64 -1.49 13.68 -2.80
N GLU A 65 -0.31 13.48 -2.20
CA GLU A 65 0.56 14.58 -1.77
C GLU A 65 1.04 15.42 -2.98
N PHE A 66 1.35 14.78 -4.10
CA PHE A 66 1.75 15.49 -5.33
C PHE A 66 0.61 16.35 -5.88
N ASN A 67 -0.63 15.85 -5.89
CA ASN A 67 -1.79 16.64 -6.30
C ASN A 67 -1.99 17.86 -5.40
N LYS A 68 -1.82 17.69 -4.08
CA LYS A 68 -1.86 18.81 -3.13
C LYS A 68 -0.76 19.83 -3.39
N LEU A 69 0.48 19.38 -3.61
CA LEU A 69 1.61 20.26 -3.91
C LEU A 69 1.43 20.97 -5.25
N LYS A 70 0.82 20.32 -6.25
CA LYS A 70 0.48 20.95 -7.53
C LYS A 70 -0.45 22.14 -7.35
N THR A 71 -1.47 22.03 -6.50
CA THR A 71 -2.34 23.17 -6.15
C THR A 71 -1.56 24.28 -5.44
N ILE A 72 -0.66 23.94 -4.52
CA ILE A 72 0.16 24.93 -3.80
C ILE A 72 1.09 25.69 -4.74
N TYR A 73 1.71 25.00 -5.69
CA TYR A 73 2.65 25.58 -6.66
C TYR A 73 1.98 25.97 -8.00
N GLN A 74 0.66 26.13 -8.03
CA GLN A 74 -0.09 26.42 -9.25
C GLN A 74 0.30 27.74 -9.93
N SER A 75 0.84 28.70 -9.16
CA SER A 75 1.26 30.01 -9.65
C SER A 75 2.57 29.98 -10.44
N ILE A 76 3.32 28.86 -10.44
CA ILE A 76 4.55 28.71 -11.21
C ILE A 76 4.17 28.40 -12.67
N PRO A 77 4.40 29.33 -13.63
CA PRO A 77 3.88 29.16 -15.00
C PRO A 77 4.60 28.06 -15.79
N SER A 78 5.90 27.87 -15.54
CA SER A 78 6.69 26.83 -16.21
C SER A 78 6.39 25.46 -15.59
N PRO A 79 5.86 24.48 -16.36
CA PRO A 79 5.55 23.16 -15.84
C PRO A 79 6.77 22.43 -15.25
N THR A 80 7.93 22.58 -15.89
CA THR A 80 9.19 21.99 -15.43
C THR A 80 9.63 22.58 -14.09
N MET A 81 9.52 23.89 -13.91
CA MET A 81 9.86 24.56 -12.65
C MET A 81 8.86 24.23 -11.54
N GLN A 82 7.58 24.08 -11.90
CA GLN A 82 6.54 23.63 -10.98
C GLN A 82 6.84 22.21 -10.48
N LEU A 83 7.11 21.27 -11.40
CA LEU A 83 7.45 19.89 -11.04
C LEU A 83 8.71 19.81 -10.19
N LYS A 84 9.76 20.58 -10.52
CA LYS A 84 11.00 20.65 -9.72
C LYS A 84 10.70 21.12 -8.29
N SER A 85 9.82 22.11 -8.12
CA SER A 85 9.40 22.61 -6.81
C SER A 85 8.63 21.57 -6.01
N ILE A 86 7.69 20.86 -6.64
CA ILE A 86 6.94 19.75 -6.04
C ILE A 86 7.91 18.66 -5.55
N LEU A 87 8.82 18.22 -6.42
CA LEU A 87 9.82 17.18 -6.09
C LEU A 87 10.72 17.60 -4.93
N LYS A 88 11.24 18.83 -4.95
CA LYS A 88 12.08 19.36 -3.87
C LYS A 88 11.33 19.38 -2.54
N CYS A 89 10.08 19.87 -2.54
CA CYS A 89 9.24 19.91 -1.35
C CYS A 89 8.97 18.51 -0.80
N HIS A 90 8.57 17.57 -1.66
CA HIS A 90 8.31 16.19 -1.26
C HIS A 90 9.56 15.52 -0.69
N HIS A 91 10.70 15.63 -1.37
CA HIS A 91 11.98 15.07 -0.93
C HIS A 91 12.40 15.62 0.44
N GLN A 92 12.27 16.93 0.67
CA GLN A 92 12.59 17.53 1.97
C GLN A 92 11.70 16.99 3.10
N LYS A 93 10.41 16.76 2.83
CA LYS A 93 9.46 16.22 3.82
C LYS A 93 9.69 14.76 4.16
N THR A 94 10.09 13.96 3.18
CA THR A 94 10.27 12.50 3.34
C THR A 94 11.70 12.10 3.69
N ASN A 95 12.65 13.04 3.66
CA ASN A 95 14.02 12.77 4.09
C ASN A 95 14.05 12.35 5.56
N PRO A 96 14.55 11.15 5.90
CA PRO A 96 14.57 10.64 7.27
C PRO A 96 15.25 11.58 8.26
N LYS A 97 16.33 12.26 7.84
CA LYS A 97 17.04 13.22 8.70
C LYS A 97 16.16 14.42 9.07
N ASN A 98 15.34 14.89 8.14
CA ASN A 98 14.44 16.03 8.35
C ASN A 98 13.22 15.64 9.18
N MET A 99 12.75 14.40 9.07
CA MET A 99 11.64 13.90 9.88
C MET A 99 11.97 13.93 11.39
N LEU A 100 13.22 13.66 11.75
CA LEU A 100 13.69 13.73 13.15
C LEU A 100 13.75 15.17 13.70
N LEU A 101 13.91 16.17 12.82
CA LEU A 101 13.98 17.58 13.20
C LEU A 101 12.59 18.22 13.32
N LYS A 102 11.52 17.51 12.90
CA LYS A 102 10.17 18.06 12.91
C LYS A 102 9.68 18.16 14.36
N PRO A 103 9.32 19.36 14.86
CA PRO A 103 8.86 19.52 16.23
C PRO A 103 7.58 18.72 16.44
N CYS A 104 7.52 17.99 17.56
CA CYS A 104 6.29 17.33 17.99
C CYS A 104 5.27 18.42 18.35
N ILE A 105 4.22 18.56 17.55
CA ILE A 105 3.12 19.47 17.89
C ILE A 105 2.35 18.82 19.03
N ASN A 106 2.52 19.35 20.25
CA ASN A 106 1.68 18.98 21.38
C ASN A 106 0.23 19.32 21.04
N LYS A 107 -0.57 18.29 20.73
CA LYS A 107 -2.01 18.47 20.47
C LYS A 107 -2.62 19.06 21.74
N ARG A 108 -3.12 20.30 21.64
CA ARG A 108 -3.79 20.98 22.75
C ARG A 108 -4.96 20.10 23.20
N LYS A 109 -4.98 19.68 24.47
CA LYS A 109 -6.13 18.96 25.03
C LYS A 109 -7.36 19.86 24.82
N ARG A 110 -8.35 19.38 24.06
CA ARG A 110 -9.64 20.06 23.99
C ARG A 110 -10.27 19.99 25.39
N LYS A 111 -10.62 21.15 25.95
CA LYS A 111 -11.45 21.25 27.15
C LYS A 111 -12.87 20.83 26.80
#